data_AF-A0A2R6EJL7-F1
#
_entry.id   AF-A0A2R6EJL7-F1
#
_cell.length_a   1.000
_cell.length_b   1.000
_cell.length_c   1.000
_cell.angle_alpha   90.00
_cell.angle_beta   90.00
_cell.angle_gamma   90.00
#
_symmetry.space_group_name_H-M   'P 1'
#
loop_
_entity.id
_entity.type
_entity.pdbx_description
1 polymer ?
#
loop_
_entity_poly.entity_id
_entity_poly.type
_entity_poly.pdbx_seq_one_letter_code
_entity_poly.pdbx_strand_id
1 'polypeptide(L)'
;MGTVPEAAAVFGLDVSLTLVFLVVGLAVFLWGFARYRRTFWRTELAVATLIALGVWSVGVFPDLFLVIADVLRLSETFRAVQIVANVAFVFLLLYALSLINDN
;
A
#
# COMPACT_ATOMS: atom_id res chain seq x y z
N MET A 1 30.64 3.04 -12.99
CA MET A 1 30.01 2.43 -11.80
C MET A 1 29.34 3.57 -11.02
N GLY A 2 28.04 3.78 -11.22
CA GLY A 2 27.30 4.79 -10.47
C GLY A 2 27.12 4.30 -9.04
N THR A 3 27.56 5.08 -8.06
CA THR A 3 27.32 4.79 -6.64
C THR A 3 25.83 4.79 -6.43
N VAL A 4 25.24 3.61 -6.23
CA VAL A 4 23.88 3.49 -5.72
C VAL A 4 23.86 4.28 -4.42
N PRO A 5 23.05 5.36 -4.31
CA PRO A 5 23.00 6.12 -3.06
C PRO A 5 22.65 5.15 -1.93
N GLU A 6 23.35 5.20 -0.79
CA GLU A 6 23.18 4.24 0.32
C GLU A 6 21.70 4.00 0.68
N ALA A 7 20.88 5.04 0.56
CA ALA A 7 19.43 4.96 0.77
C ALA A 7 18.71 4.00 -0.20
N ALA A 8 19.09 3.92 -1.48
CA ALA A 8 18.49 2.98 -2.43
C ALA A 8 18.86 1.52 -2.12
N ALA A 9 20.02 1.28 -1.50
CA ALA A 9 20.39 -0.05 -1.00
C ALA A 9 19.55 -0.47 0.22
N VAL A 10 19.07 0.49 1.03
CA VAL A 10 18.20 0.24 2.19
C VAL A 10 16.74 0.02 1.77
N PHE A 11 16.24 0.77 0.79
CA PHE A 11 14.83 0.73 0.39
C PHE A 11 14.52 -0.16 -0.82
N GLY A 12 15.54 -0.67 -1.52
CA GLY A 12 15.36 -1.52 -2.71
C GLY A 12 14.74 -0.81 -3.92
N LEU A 13 14.55 0.52 -3.85
CA LEU A 13 13.95 1.37 -4.87
C LEU A 13 14.76 2.68 -5.01
N ASP A 14 14.56 3.41 -6.12
CA ASP A 14 15.06 4.78 -6.22
C ASP A 14 14.50 5.64 -5.08
N VAL A 15 15.37 6.37 -4.40
CA VAL A 15 15.04 7.21 -3.23
C VAL A 15 13.89 8.17 -3.55
N SER A 16 13.88 8.73 -4.76
CA SER A 16 12.84 9.66 -5.22
C SER A 16 11.47 8.98 -5.26
N LEU A 17 11.44 7.73 -5.71
CA LEU A 17 10.20 6.95 -5.83
C LEU A 17 9.73 6.44 -4.46
N THR A 18 10.64 6.00 -3.59
CA THR A 18 10.31 5.67 -2.19
C THR A 18 9.71 6.87 -1.47
N LEU A 19 10.25 8.08 -1.67
CA LEU A 19 9.70 9.31 -1.08
C LEU A 19 8.28 9.59 -1.58
N VAL A 20 7.99 9.37 -2.88
CA VAL A 20 6.63 9.50 -3.40
C VAL A 20 5.67 8.55 -2.69
N PHE A 21 6.02 7.27 -2.57
CA PHE A 21 5.19 6.29 -1.86
C PHE A 21 4.99 6.64 -0.38
N LEU A 22 6.04 7.13 0.29
CA LEU A 22 5.96 7.58 1.67
C LEU A 22 4.98 8.74 1.84
N VAL A 23 5.12 9.78 1.01
CA VAL A 23 4.26 10.97 1.04
C VAL A 23 2.81 10.63 0.69
N VAL A 24 2.59 9.80 -0.33
CA VAL A 24 1.24 9.36 -0.73
C VAL A 24 0.58 8.56 0.38
N GLY A 25 1.28 7.58 0.96
CA GLY A 25 0.74 6.79 2.07
C GLY A 25 0.43 7.65 3.30
N LEU A 26 1.30 8.60 3.63
CA LEU A 26 1.06 9.57 4.71
C LEU A 26 -0.17 10.43 4.43
N ALA A 27 -0.32 10.94 3.21
CA ALA A 27 -1.47 11.76 2.82
C ALA A 27 -2.79 10.98 2.96
N VAL A 28 -2.82 9.71 2.53
CA VAL A 28 -4.00 8.84 2.68
C VAL A 28 -4.34 8.59 4.15
N PHE A 29 -3.32 8.31 4.97
CA PHE A 29 -3.52 8.11 6.42
C PHE A 29 -4.06 9.38 7.09
N LEU A 30 -3.45 10.54 6.82
CA LEU A 30 -3.86 11.82 7.39
C LEU A 30 -5.28 12.20 6.93
N TRP A 31 -5.65 11.89 5.69
CA TRP A 31 -7.01 12.07 5.20
C TRP A 31 -8.01 11.22 5.99
N GLY A 32 -7.73 9.93 6.18
CA GLY A 32 -8.56 9.03 6.99
C GLY A 32 -8.68 9.49 8.44
N PHE A 33 -7.56 9.93 9.04
CA PHE A 33 -7.54 10.46 10.39
C PHE A 33 -8.34 11.75 10.54
N ALA A 34 -8.23 12.67 9.58
CA ALA A 34 -9.02 13.89 9.56
C ALA A 34 -10.52 13.62 9.45
N ARG A 35 -10.90 12.59 8.67
CA ARG A 35 -12.29 12.17 8.52
C ARG A 35 -12.82 11.48 9.79
N TYR A 36 -12.05 10.57 10.37
CA TYR A 36 -12.34 9.97 11.66
C TYR A 36 -12.60 11.02 12.76
N ARG A 37 -11.81 12.11 12.79
CA ARG A 37 -12.04 13.20 13.76
C ARG A 37 -13.38 13.93 13.56
N ARG A 38 -13.97 13.89 12.38
CA ARG A 38 -15.26 14.55 12.06
C ARG A 38 -16.45 13.62 12.27
N THR A 39 -16.34 12.36 11.84
CA THR A 39 -17.45 11.38 11.85
C THR A 39 -17.40 10.39 13.02
N PHE A 40 -16.26 10.27 13.70
CA PHE A 40 -15.96 9.25 14.75
C PHE A 40 -16.14 7.79 14.30
N TRP A 41 -16.22 7.53 12.99
CA TRP A 41 -16.38 6.19 12.43
C TRP A 41 -15.03 5.47 12.35
N ARG A 42 -14.86 4.44 13.19
CA ARG A 42 -13.63 3.61 13.25
C ARG A 42 -13.31 2.92 11.92
N THR A 43 -14.33 2.62 11.12
CA THR A 43 -14.20 2.00 9.80
C THR A 43 -13.44 2.88 8.82
N GLU A 44 -13.70 4.19 8.80
CA GLU A 44 -13.02 5.13 7.89
C GLU A 44 -11.50 5.18 8.17
N LEU A 45 -11.12 5.20 9.45
CA LEU A 45 -9.72 5.16 9.86
C LEU A 45 -9.06 3.82 9.50
N ALA A 46 -9.76 2.71 9.75
CA ALA A 46 -9.24 1.37 9.48
C ALA A 46 -8.96 1.18 7.97
N VAL A 47 -9.90 1.59 7.11
CA VAL A 47 -9.73 1.51 5.65
C VAL A 47 -8.57 2.39 5.17
N ALA A 48 -8.50 3.64 5.63
CA ALA A 48 -7.40 4.52 5.25
C ALA A 48 -6.04 4.01 5.73
N THR A 49 -5.97 3.43 6.93
CA THR A 49 -4.76 2.79 7.45
C THR A 49 -4.35 1.60 6.59
N LEU A 50 -5.31 0.75 6.22
CA LEU A 50 -5.05 -0.41 5.36
C LEU A 50 -4.53 0.00 3.98
N ILE A 51 -5.10 1.04 3.38
CA ILE A 51 -4.62 1.58 2.10
C ILE A 51 -3.21 2.17 2.25
N ALA A 52 -2.97 2.98 3.30
CA ALA A 52 -1.65 3.58 3.54
C ALA A 52 -0.56 2.52 3.74
N LEU A 53 -0.85 1.47 4.51
CA LEU A 53 0.07 0.34 4.69
C LEU A 53 0.33 -0.41 3.38
N GLY A 54 -0.69 -0.59 2.53
CA GLY A 54 -0.51 -1.17 1.20
C GLY A 54 0.37 -0.32 0.28
N VAL A 55 0.30 1.01 0.38
CA VAL A 55 1.18 1.91 -0.37
C VAL A 55 2.63 1.83 0.13
N TRP A 56 2.81 1.82 1.46
CA TRP A 56 4.15 1.74 2.05
C TRP A 56 4.80 0.37 1.89
N SER A 57 4.04 -0.72 1.85
CA SER A 57 4.63 -2.05 1.59
C SER A 57 5.32 -2.08 0.22
N VAL A 58 4.76 -1.44 -0.80
CA VAL A 58 5.36 -1.34 -2.15
C VAL A 58 6.61 -0.47 -2.15
N GLY A 59 6.57 0.69 -1.50
CA GLY A 59 7.65 1.68 -1.59
C GLY A 59 8.80 1.50 -0.59
N VAL A 60 8.53 0.87 0.55
CA VAL A 60 9.46 0.76 1.69
C VAL A 60 9.92 -0.67 1.92
N PHE A 61 9.06 -1.66 1.63
CA PHE A 61 9.33 -3.07 1.88
C PHE A 61 9.14 -3.92 0.62
N PRO A 62 9.84 -3.62 -0.50
CA PRO A 62 9.68 -4.37 -1.75
C PRO A 62 10.00 -5.87 -1.60
N ASP A 63 10.85 -6.24 -0.65
CA ASP A 63 11.19 -7.63 -0.33
C ASP A 63 10.00 -8.47 0.14
N LEU A 64 8.94 -7.85 0.68
CA LEU A 64 7.70 -8.56 1.01
C LEU A 64 7.13 -9.24 -0.24
N PHE A 65 7.26 -8.62 -1.41
CA PHE A 65 6.75 -9.18 -2.65
C PHE A 65 7.63 -10.31 -3.19
N LEU A 66 8.91 -10.38 -2.80
CA LEU A 66 9.76 -11.55 -3.08
C LEU A 66 9.25 -12.77 -2.31
N VAL A 67 8.96 -12.60 -1.01
CA VAL A 67 8.40 -13.66 -0.18
C VAL A 67 7.03 -14.11 -0.70
N ILE A 68 6.17 -13.16 -1.06
CA ILE A 68 4.85 -13.46 -1.64
C ILE A 68 5.00 -14.20 -2.98
N ALA A 69 5.93 -13.77 -3.85
CA ALA A 69 6.18 -14.43 -5.12
C ALA A 69 6.68 -15.87 -4.94
N ASP A 70 7.56 -16.12 -3.97
CA ASP A 70 8.07 -17.46 -3.66
C ASP A 70 6.96 -18.38 -3.13
N VAL A 71 6.16 -17.90 -2.17
CA VAL A 71 5.01 -18.64 -1.61
C VAL A 71 3.99 -19.00 -2.70
N LEU A 72 3.72 -18.07 -3.62
CA LEU A 72 2.77 -18.27 -4.72
C LEU A 72 3.40 -18.94 -5.96
N ARG A 73 4.71 -19.29 -5.91
CA ARG A 73 5.48 -19.85 -7.03
C ARG A 73 5.35 -19.04 -8.32
N LEU A 74 5.42 -17.72 -8.22
CA LEU A 74 5.33 -16.81 -9.35
C LEU A 74 6.68 -16.65 -10.03
N SER A 75 6.67 -16.58 -11.35
CA SER A 75 7.89 -16.38 -12.16
C SER A 75 8.46 -14.96 -12.05
N GLU A 76 7.63 -13.99 -11.68
CA GLU A 76 8.00 -12.57 -11.64
C GLU A 76 7.42 -11.91 -10.39
N THR A 77 8.26 -11.19 -9.64
CA THR A 77 7.86 -10.41 -8.46
C THR A 77 6.82 -9.35 -8.78
N PHE A 78 6.89 -8.77 -9.98
CA PHE A 78 5.91 -7.81 -10.47
C PHE A 78 4.49 -8.41 -10.50
N ARG A 79 4.36 -9.70 -10.83
CA ARG A 79 3.08 -10.41 -10.83
C ARG A 79 2.51 -10.55 -9.42
N ALA A 80 3.37 -10.72 -8.40
CA ALA A 80 2.96 -10.72 -6.99
C ALA A 80 2.35 -9.37 -6.60
N VAL A 81 3.02 -8.27 -6.94
CA VAL A 81 2.51 -6.91 -6.69
C VAL A 81 1.15 -6.71 -7.38
N GLN A 82 1.03 -7.10 -8.65
CA GLN A 82 -0.20 -6.95 -9.43
C GLN A 82 -1.36 -7.76 -8.84
N ILE A 83 -1.12 -9.01 -8.43
CA ILE A 83 -2.14 -9.85 -7.79
C ILE A 83 -2.60 -9.21 -6.48
N VAL A 84 -1.65 -8.82 -5.62
CA VAL A 84 -1.95 -8.19 -4.32
C VAL A 84 -2.75 -6.90 -4.51
N ALA A 85 -2.34 -6.04 -5.44
CA ALA A 85 -3.02 -4.79 -5.74
C ALA A 85 -4.45 -5.03 -6.26
N ASN A 86 -4.64 -5.99 -7.17
CA ASN A 86 -5.97 -6.33 -7.69
C ASN A 86 -6.88 -6.92 -6.60
N VAL A 87 -6.37 -7.83 -5.77
CA VAL A 87 -7.13 -8.42 -4.66
C VAL A 87 -7.54 -7.33 -3.66
N ALA A 88 -6.61 -6.43 -3.31
CA ALA A 88 -6.91 -5.31 -2.42
C ALA A 88 -7.96 -4.37 -3.04
N PHE A 89 -7.84 -4.07 -4.34
CA PHE A 89 -8.81 -3.24 -5.05
C PHE A 89 -10.21 -3.87 -5.08
N VAL A 90 -10.30 -5.16 -5.44
CA VAL A 90 -11.57 -5.91 -5.43
C VAL A 90 -12.17 -5.94 -4.03
N PHE A 91 -11.36 -6.20 -3.00
CA PHE A 91 -11.81 -6.17 -1.61
C PHE A 91 -12.37 -4.81 -1.22
N LEU A 92 -11.67 -3.72 -1.52
CA LEU A 92 -12.12 -2.35 -1.23
C LEU A 92 -13.38 -1.98 -2.00
N LEU A 93 -13.50 -2.44 -3.26
CA LEU A 93 -14.69 -2.22 -4.08
C LEU A 93 -15.90 -2.97 -3.52
N LEU A 94 -15.75 -4.24 -3.15
CA LEU A 94 -16.81 -5.02 -2.51
C LEU A 94 -17.19 -4.41 -1.15
N TYR A 95 -16.21 -3.97 -0.37
CA TYR A 95 -16.45 -3.27 0.89
C TYR A 95 -17.25 -1.98 0.70
N ALA A 96 -16.89 -1.17 -0.30
CA ALA A 96 -17.61 0.05 -0.63
C ALA A 96 -19.06 -0.25 -1.09
N LEU A 97 -19.25 -1.29 -1.91
CA LEU A 97 -20.59 -1.73 -2.33
C LEU A 97 -21.44 -2.20 -1.14
N SER A 98 -20.86 -2.94 -0.20
CA SER A 98 -21.55 -3.33 1.05
C SER A 98 -22.00 -2.09 1.83
N LEU A 99 -21.12 -1.10 1.99
CA LEU A 99 -21.46 0.13 2.70
C LEU A 99 -22.59 0.91 2.02
N ILE A 100 -22.66 0.89 0.69
CA ILE A 100 -23.74 1.53 -0.07
C ILE A 100 -25.04 0.74 0.08
N ASN A 101 -24.99 -0.60 0.04
CA ASN A 101 -26.16 -1.46 0.16
C ASN A 101 -26.78 -1.45 1.57
N ASP A 102 -25.95 -1.25 2.59
CA ASP A 102 -26.39 -1.22 3.99
C ASP A 102 -26.94 0.17 4.42
N ASN A 103 -26.84 1.20 3.57
CA ASN A 103 -27.43 2.53 3.77
C ASN A 103 -28.79 2.66 3.05
#